data_AF-Q0U4S8-F1
#
_entry.id   AF-Q0U4S8-F1
#
_cell.length_a   1.000
_cell.length_b   1.000
_cell.length_c   1.000
_cell.angle_alpha   90.00
_cell.angle_beta   90.00
_cell.angle_gamma   90.00
#
_symmetry.space_group_name_H-M   'P 1'
#
loop_
_entity.id
_entity.type
_entity.pdbx_description
1 polymer ?
#
loop_
_entity_poly.entity_id
_entity_poly.type
_entity_poly.pdbx_seq_one_letter_code
_entity_poly.pdbx_strand_id
1 'polypeptide(L)'
;MHRCRLSWHFLLICIWKLVTSVSLACMTLHRCLIVREEQRRKGSKDIEFSTRHQYHPAMNHEPYDNGIHAQLKSRSGFFSQHSGPSKGAKNIPAPLWWLVLYLSGTIVGMVGLCSLLYTTFRTDLTIRHLTYGFGAAMGLIPLLVAIYWYMHHLDLPQGGSKVYWSAVRYTFFGSILAFTAVFGFFSSLYSDLVLGRIADNLFGLPSQDFAPLYWAWFVAKRLPMLSF
;
A
#
# COMPACT_ATOMS: atom_id res chain seq x y z
N MET A 1 8.66 -8.77 -41.83
CA MET A 1 9.67 -8.40 -40.82
C MET A 1 9.24 -7.27 -39.85
N HIS A 2 7.94 -6.96 -39.68
CA HIS A 2 7.48 -5.91 -38.75
C HIS A 2 7.23 -6.38 -37.30
N ARG A 3 7.31 -7.69 -37.01
CA ARG A 3 6.95 -8.25 -35.69
C ARG A 3 8.03 -8.11 -34.61
N CYS A 4 9.30 -7.85 -34.96
CA CYS A 4 10.38 -7.85 -33.97
C CYS A 4 10.60 -6.49 -33.27
N ARG A 5 10.09 -5.39 -33.84
CA ARG A 5 10.30 -4.04 -33.27
C ARG A 5 9.38 -3.72 -32.08
N LEU A 6 8.23 -4.40 -31.96
CA LEU A 6 7.30 -4.26 -30.82
C LEU A 6 7.64 -5.17 -29.62
N SER A 7 8.51 -6.16 -29.78
CA SER A 7 8.79 -7.15 -28.74
C SER A 7 9.48 -6.53 -27.51
N TRP A 8 10.29 -5.49 -27.71
CA TRP A 8 11.00 -4.81 -26.64
C TRP A 8 10.06 -4.10 -25.66
N HIS A 9 8.98 -3.51 -26.16
CA HIS A 9 8.01 -2.81 -25.31
C HIS A 9 7.24 -3.78 -24.41
N PHE A 10 6.82 -4.93 -24.94
CA PHE A 10 6.19 -5.98 -24.13
C PHE A 10 7.14 -6.55 -23.10
N LEU A 11 8.40 -6.76 -23.47
CA LEU A 11 9.44 -7.24 -22.56
C LEU A 11 9.68 -6.25 -21.40
N LEU A 12 9.72 -4.94 -21.68
CA LEU A 12 9.81 -3.91 -20.63
C LEU A 12 8.60 -3.91 -19.69
N ILE A 13 7.38 -4.07 -20.22
CA ILE A 13 6.17 -4.17 -19.38
C ILE A 13 6.19 -5.44 -18.53
N CYS A 14 6.61 -6.57 -19.10
CA CYS A 14 6.76 -7.83 -18.37
C CYS A 14 7.79 -7.72 -17.25
N ILE A 15 8.96 -7.16 -17.54
CA ILE A 15 10.00 -6.92 -16.52
C ILE A 15 9.48 -5.97 -15.45
N TRP A 16 8.79 -4.89 -15.83
CA TRP A 16 8.21 -3.97 -14.86
C TRP A 16 7.16 -4.62 -13.95
N LYS A 17 6.21 -5.37 -14.54
CA LYS A 17 5.21 -6.14 -13.77
C LYS A 17 5.86 -7.18 -12.87
N LEU A 18 6.95 -7.82 -13.32
CA LEU A 18 7.70 -8.79 -12.53
C LEU A 18 8.42 -8.12 -11.35
N VAL A 19 9.18 -7.05 -11.61
CA VAL A 19 9.93 -6.32 -10.59
C VAL A 19 8.97 -5.74 -9.54
N THR A 20 7.84 -5.16 -9.95
CA THR A 20 6.84 -4.63 -9.02
C THR A 20 6.18 -5.74 -8.19
N SER A 21 5.81 -6.86 -8.81
CA SER A 21 5.23 -8.01 -8.11
C SER A 21 6.21 -8.62 -7.10
N VAL A 22 7.47 -8.82 -7.47
CA VAL A 22 8.51 -9.34 -6.57
C VAL A 22 8.78 -8.37 -5.43
N SER A 23 8.88 -7.06 -5.72
CA SER A 23 9.10 -6.04 -4.68
C SER A 23 7.96 -6.02 -3.67
N LEU A 24 6.71 -6.08 -4.13
CA LEU A 24 5.54 -6.15 -3.25
C LEU A 24 5.54 -7.43 -2.42
N ALA A 25 5.81 -8.59 -3.02
CA ALA A 25 5.90 -9.85 -2.28
C ALA A 25 6.98 -9.80 -1.19
N CYS A 26 8.16 -9.25 -1.49
CA CYS A 26 9.23 -9.06 -0.50
C CYS A 26 8.82 -8.11 0.63
N MET A 27 8.16 -6.98 0.32
CA MET A 27 7.66 -6.04 1.34
C MET A 27 6.62 -6.68 2.26
N THR A 28 5.66 -7.42 1.69
CA THR A 28 4.63 -8.13 2.46
C THR A 28 5.26 -9.20 3.35
N LEU A 29 6.17 -10.01 2.80
CA LEU A 29 6.88 -11.03 3.56
C LEU A 29 7.68 -10.41 4.71
N HIS A 30 8.38 -9.30 4.45
CA HIS A 30 9.12 -8.56 5.48
C HIS A 30 8.19 -8.05 6.60
N ARG A 31 7.01 -7.51 6.26
CA ARG A 31 6.01 -7.09 7.25
C ARG A 31 5.47 -8.28 8.05
N CYS A 32 5.17 -9.41 7.41
CA CYS A 32 4.74 -10.62 8.10
C CYS A 32 5.80 -11.13 9.08
N LEU A 33 7.09 -11.09 8.71
CA LEU A 33 8.18 -11.48 9.60
C LEU A 33 8.26 -10.58 10.84
N ILE A 34 8.17 -9.25 10.67
CA ILE A 34 8.18 -8.31 11.80
C ILE A 34 7.01 -8.56 12.75
N VAL A 35 5.78 -8.70 12.22
CA VAL A 35 4.59 -8.96 13.05
C VAL A 35 4.73 -10.27 13.81
N ARG A 36 5.29 -11.30 13.17
CA ARG A 36 5.55 -12.60 13.80
C ARG A 36 6.56 -12.50 14.94
N GLU A 37 7.62 -11.70 14.78
CA GLU A 37 8.61 -11.48 15.85
C GLU A 37 8.00 -10.74 17.04
N GLU A 38 7.14 -9.73 16.80
CA GLU A 38 6.44 -9.02 17.87
C GLU A 38 5.49 -9.94 18.64
N GLN A 39 4.74 -10.81 17.94
CA GLN A 39 3.89 -11.81 18.59
C GLN A 39 4.71 -12.80 19.43
N ARG A 40 5.86 -13.27 18.92
CA ARG A 40 6.76 -14.17 19.67
C ARG A 40 7.30 -13.51 20.94
N ARG A 41 7.63 -12.22 20.88
CA ARG A 41 8.09 -11.45 22.06
C ARG A 41 6.98 -11.24 23.09
N LYS A 42 5.73 -11.02 22.67
CA LYS A 42 4.58 -10.89 23.59
C LYS A 42 4.29 -12.20 24.31
N GLY A 43 4.18 -13.31 23.57
CA GLY A 43 3.92 -14.62 24.17
C GLY A 43 4.98 -15.06 25.19
N SER A 44 6.26 -14.71 24.97
CA SER A 44 7.33 -15.02 25.93
C SER A 44 7.19 -14.24 27.25
N LYS A 45 6.68 -13.01 27.22
CA LYS A 45 6.49 -12.19 28.44
C LYS A 45 5.29 -12.65 29.26
N ASP A 46 4.23 -13.09 28.60
CA ASP A 46 3.03 -13.59 29.28
C ASP A 46 3.34 -14.90 30.03
N ILE A 47 4.17 -15.77 29.45
CA ILE A 47 4.67 -16.99 30.11
C ILE A 47 5.53 -16.65 31.33
N GLU A 48 6.41 -15.64 31.23
CA GLU A 48 7.27 -15.23 32.35
C GLU A 48 6.48 -14.58 33.49
N PHE A 49 5.43 -13.81 33.18
CA PHE A 49 4.53 -13.22 34.17
C PHE A 49 3.67 -14.26 34.90
N SER A 50 3.11 -15.25 34.18
CA SER A 50 2.39 -16.36 34.81
C SER A 50 3.28 -17.23 35.70
N THR A 51 4.56 -17.41 35.35
CA THR A 51 5.48 -18.24 36.13
C THR A 51 5.87 -17.56 37.46
N ARG A 52 5.82 -16.22 37.57
CA ARG A 52 6.21 -15.50 38.78
C ARG A 52 5.13 -15.42 39.86
N HIS A 53 3.86 -15.65 39.52
CA HIS A 53 2.74 -15.56 40.47
C HIS A 53 2.29 -16.89 41.09
N GLN A 54 2.93 -18.02 40.74
CA GLN A 54 2.44 -19.35 41.15
C GLN A 54 3.19 -20.00 42.32
N TYR A 55 3.87 -19.22 43.17
CA TYR A 55 4.41 -19.70 44.45
C TYR A 55 4.10 -18.70 45.58
N HIS A 56 2.86 -18.67 46.04
CA HIS A 56 2.57 -18.36 47.44
C HIS A 56 1.78 -19.53 48.02
N PRO A 57 2.37 -20.36 48.91
CA PRO A 57 1.59 -21.33 49.66
C PRO A 57 0.57 -20.57 50.50
N ALA A 58 -0.69 -20.99 50.37
CA ALA A 58 -1.80 -20.46 51.14
C ALA A 58 -1.50 -20.63 52.64
N MET A 59 -1.20 -19.52 53.32
CA MET A 59 -1.39 -19.46 54.76
C MET A 59 -2.80 -18.95 55.01
N ASN A 60 -3.53 -19.78 55.76
CA ASN A 60 -4.84 -19.52 56.32
C ASN A 60 -4.91 -18.12 56.96
N HIS A 61 -5.90 -17.32 56.58
CA HIS A 61 -6.47 -16.36 57.50
C HIS A 61 -7.99 -16.28 57.34
N GLU A 62 -8.60 -16.31 58.52
CA GLU A 62 -10.00 -16.31 58.92
C GLU A 62 -10.98 -15.36 58.22
N PRO A 63 -12.29 -15.61 58.38
CA PRO A 63 -13.35 -14.82 57.77
C PRO A 63 -13.70 -13.62 58.66
N TYR A 64 -13.79 -12.41 58.10
CA TYR A 64 -14.69 -11.39 58.65
C TYR A 64 -15.08 -10.29 57.65
N ASP A 65 -16.39 -10.04 57.65
CA ASP A 65 -17.20 -8.88 57.25
C ASP A 65 -17.17 -8.26 55.83
N ASN A 66 -18.28 -8.54 55.12
CA ASN A 66 -19.30 -7.57 54.71
C ASN A 66 -18.85 -6.13 54.41
N GLY A 67 -18.54 -5.89 53.14
CA GLY A 67 -18.53 -4.55 52.55
C GLY A 67 -19.09 -4.60 51.14
N ILE A 68 -20.40 -4.43 51.02
CA ILE A 68 -21.11 -4.24 49.75
C ILE A 68 -20.65 -2.92 49.13
N HIS A 69 -19.61 -2.96 48.30
CA HIS A 69 -19.37 -1.95 47.28
C HIS A 69 -19.06 -2.65 45.96
N ALA A 70 -20.14 -2.97 45.25
CA ALA A 70 -20.11 -3.29 43.83
C ALA A 70 -19.60 -2.05 43.06
N GLN A 71 -18.29 -1.96 42.86
CA GLN A 71 -17.72 -1.09 41.85
C GLN A 71 -17.21 -1.96 40.70
N LEU A 72 -18.15 -2.42 39.86
CA LEU A 72 -17.85 -2.88 38.51
C LEU A 72 -17.20 -1.73 37.74
N LYS A 73 -15.87 -1.64 37.81
CA LYS A 73 -15.07 -0.86 36.86
C LYS A 73 -14.20 -1.81 36.04
N SER A 74 -14.87 -2.79 35.42
CA SER A 74 -14.31 -3.54 34.30
C SER A 74 -14.39 -2.65 33.05
N ARG A 75 -13.58 -1.58 33.04
CA ARG A 75 -13.28 -0.84 31.83
C ARG A 75 -11.91 -1.31 31.40
N SER A 76 -11.92 -2.26 30.47
CA SER A 76 -10.76 -2.73 29.70
C SER A 76 -9.94 -1.53 29.23
N GLY A 77 -8.92 -1.18 30.01
CA GLY A 77 -7.87 -0.23 29.64
C GLY A 77 -6.94 -0.88 28.63
N PHE A 78 -7.46 -1.18 27.44
CA PHE A 78 -6.72 -1.82 26.34
C PHE A 78 -5.72 -0.88 25.66
N PHE A 79 -5.64 0.40 26.09
CA PHE A 79 -4.69 1.39 25.58
C PHE A 79 -4.13 2.26 26.72
N SER A 80 -3.34 1.68 27.63
CA SER A 80 -2.30 2.46 28.33
C SER A 80 -1.02 2.40 27.51
N GLN A 81 -0.88 3.37 26.62
CA GLN A 81 0.31 3.61 25.82
C GLN A 81 1.42 4.14 26.73
N HIS A 82 2.13 3.23 27.39
CA HIS A 82 3.33 3.57 28.15
C HIS A 82 4.48 3.88 27.16
N SER A 83 4.57 5.13 26.73
CA SER A 83 5.69 5.67 25.97
C SER A 83 6.89 5.93 26.88
N GLY A 84 7.54 4.84 27.32
CA GLY A 84 8.88 4.94 27.89
C GLY A 84 9.89 5.33 26.78
N PRO A 85 10.82 6.26 27.02
CA PRO A 85 11.84 6.63 26.04
C PRO A 85 12.81 5.45 25.84
N SER A 86 12.52 4.62 24.84
CA SER A 86 13.43 3.60 24.31
C SER A 86 14.66 4.29 23.73
N LYS A 87 15.70 4.42 24.56
CA LYS A 87 17.03 4.85 24.14
C LYS A 87 17.64 3.75 23.28
N GLY A 88 17.82 4.01 22.00
CA GLY A 88 18.71 3.22 21.14
C GLY A 88 18.04 2.25 20.16
N ALA A 89 16.85 2.56 19.63
CA ALA A 89 16.42 1.91 18.40
C ALA A 89 17.37 2.32 17.26
N LYS A 90 18.36 1.47 16.96
CA LYS A 90 19.20 1.60 15.78
C LYS A 90 18.27 1.70 14.58
N ASN A 91 18.24 2.86 13.92
CA ASN A 91 17.50 3.08 12.68
C ASN A 91 17.99 2.06 11.65
N ILE A 92 17.29 0.94 11.48
CA ILE A 92 17.60 -0.02 10.44
C ILE A 92 17.06 0.60 9.14
N PRO A 93 17.91 1.06 8.20
CA PRO A 93 17.48 1.74 6.98
C PRO A 93 16.85 0.79 5.95
N ALA A 94 16.62 -0.48 6.31
CA ALA A 94 16.16 -1.54 5.41
C ALA A 94 14.88 -1.20 4.62
N PRO A 95 13.82 -0.55 5.18
CA PRO A 95 12.60 -0.33 4.40
C PRO A 95 12.75 0.74 3.31
N LEU A 96 13.72 1.67 3.44
CA LEU A 96 13.88 2.77 2.48
C LEU A 96 14.51 2.31 1.17
N TRP A 97 15.41 1.32 1.20
CA TRP A 97 16.06 0.85 -0.02
C TRP A 97 15.09 0.16 -0.98
N TRP A 98 14.15 -0.64 -0.44
CA TRP A 98 13.10 -1.27 -1.22
C TRP A 98 12.16 -0.26 -1.89
N LEU A 99 11.92 0.88 -1.23
CA LEU A 99 11.13 1.97 -1.81
C LEU A 99 11.83 2.59 -3.02
N VAL A 100 13.14 2.80 -2.94
CA VAL A 100 13.94 3.35 -4.05
C VAL A 100 13.91 2.40 -5.24
N LEU A 101 14.05 1.09 -5.00
CA LEU A 101 14.01 0.08 -6.05
C LEU A 101 12.62 0.02 -6.71
N TYR A 102 11.56 0.06 -5.91
CA TYR A 102 10.19 0.18 -6.42
C TYR A 102 10.00 1.44 -7.28
N LEU A 103 10.44 2.60 -6.77
CA LEU A 103 10.35 3.88 -7.48
C LEU A 103 11.10 3.82 -8.82
N SER A 104 12.33 3.30 -8.83
CA SER A 104 13.11 3.14 -10.07
C SER A 104 12.39 2.25 -11.10
N GLY A 105 11.78 1.15 -10.64
CA GLY A 105 10.99 0.26 -11.49
C GLY A 105 9.78 0.98 -12.09
N THR A 106 9.09 1.82 -11.30
CA THR A 106 7.96 2.62 -11.81
C THR A 106 8.37 3.63 -12.88
N ILE A 107 9.54 4.28 -12.73
CA ILE A 107 10.06 5.23 -13.73
C ILE A 107 10.37 4.51 -15.04
N VAL A 108 11.06 3.37 -14.98
CA VAL A 108 11.38 2.57 -16.17
C VAL A 108 10.11 2.05 -16.86
N GLY A 109 9.15 1.53 -16.08
CA GLY A 109 7.84 1.12 -16.58
C GLY A 109 7.11 2.28 -17.27
N MET A 110 7.22 3.48 -16.71
CA MET A 110 6.63 4.69 -17.27
C MET A 110 7.21 5.10 -18.61
N VAL A 111 8.53 5.09 -18.74
CA VAL A 111 9.19 5.40 -20.01
C VAL A 111 8.77 4.40 -21.09
N GLY A 112 8.66 3.11 -20.74
CA GLY A 112 8.17 2.07 -21.65
C GLY A 112 6.72 2.31 -22.10
N LEU A 113 5.83 2.66 -21.18
CA LEU A 113 4.44 2.99 -21.49
C LEU A 113 4.30 4.26 -22.33
N CYS A 114 5.00 5.34 -21.98
CA CYS A 114 5.00 6.57 -22.78
C CYS A 114 5.52 6.34 -24.19
N SER A 115 6.54 5.48 -24.36
CA SER A 115 7.05 5.11 -25.69
C SER A 115 6.00 4.40 -26.54
N LEU A 116 5.28 3.43 -25.96
CA LEU A 116 4.17 2.76 -26.66
C LEU A 116 3.06 3.74 -27.01
N LEU A 117 2.66 4.54 -26.03
CA LEU A 117 1.57 5.49 -26.17
C LEU A 117 1.87 6.46 -27.31
N TYR A 118 3.09 7.00 -27.37
CA TYR A 118 3.51 7.88 -28.46
C TYR A 118 3.34 7.25 -29.85
N THR A 119 3.70 5.97 -30.00
CA THR A 119 3.56 5.28 -31.30
C THR A 119 2.11 5.03 -31.70
N THR A 120 1.25 4.69 -30.74
CA THR A 120 -0.15 4.34 -31.00
C THR A 120 -1.06 5.57 -31.10
N PHE A 121 -0.69 6.67 -30.43
CA PHE A 121 -1.50 7.89 -30.35
C PHE A 121 -1.72 8.57 -31.70
N ARG A 122 -0.81 8.36 -32.68
CA ARG A 122 -0.98 8.91 -34.02
C ARG A 122 -2.02 8.16 -34.86
N THR A 123 -2.27 6.88 -34.57
CA THR A 123 -3.05 6.02 -35.47
C THR A 123 -4.51 5.93 -35.06
N ASP A 124 -4.82 5.88 -33.76
CA ASP A 124 -6.17 5.59 -33.27
C ASP A 124 -6.77 6.68 -32.36
N LEU A 125 -7.92 7.22 -32.77
CA LEU A 125 -8.68 8.23 -32.01
C LEU A 125 -9.27 7.66 -30.70
N THR A 126 -9.67 6.39 -30.67
CA THR A 126 -10.23 5.76 -29.46
C THR A 126 -9.20 5.71 -28.33
N ILE A 127 -7.95 5.37 -28.65
CA ILE A 127 -6.85 5.28 -27.68
C ILE A 127 -6.51 6.67 -27.13
N ARG A 128 -6.67 7.71 -27.95
CA ARG A 128 -6.51 9.10 -27.54
C ARG A 128 -7.55 9.52 -26.49
N HIS A 129 -8.83 9.27 -26.74
CA HIS A 129 -9.89 9.57 -25.76
C HIS A 129 -9.69 8.80 -24.45
N LEU A 130 -9.32 7.52 -24.54
CA LEU A 130 -9.04 6.69 -23.38
C LEU A 130 -7.85 7.24 -22.58
N THR A 131 -6.78 7.63 -23.26
CA THR A 131 -5.60 8.25 -22.62
C THR A 131 -5.97 9.55 -21.91
N TYR A 132 -6.79 10.41 -22.52
CA TYR A 132 -7.24 11.64 -21.87
C TYR A 132 -8.10 11.37 -20.63
N GLY A 133 -9.00 10.39 -20.67
CA GLY A 133 -9.80 10.00 -19.50
C GLY A 133 -8.94 9.52 -18.33
N PHE A 134 -7.97 8.65 -18.62
CA PHE A 134 -7.03 8.14 -17.62
C PHE A 134 -6.10 9.24 -17.10
N GLY A 135 -5.53 10.06 -17.99
CA GLY A 135 -4.66 11.18 -17.63
C GLY A 135 -5.36 12.23 -16.77
N ALA A 136 -6.62 12.53 -17.08
CA ALA A 136 -7.44 13.43 -16.28
C ALA A 136 -7.67 12.89 -14.87
N ALA A 137 -8.07 11.62 -14.73
CA ALA A 137 -8.24 10.98 -13.43
C ALA A 137 -6.92 10.96 -12.62
N MET A 138 -5.81 10.65 -13.28
CA MET A 138 -4.48 10.62 -12.67
C MET A 138 -3.98 11.97 -12.17
N GLY A 139 -4.35 13.08 -12.85
CA GLY A 139 -4.02 14.42 -12.39
C GLY A 139 -4.98 14.94 -11.33
N LEU A 140 -6.28 14.65 -11.47
CA LEU A 140 -7.33 15.21 -10.63
C LEU A 140 -7.33 14.62 -9.22
N ILE A 141 -7.12 13.31 -9.06
CA ILE A 141 -7.15 12.68 -7.73
C ILE A 141 -6.03 13.22 -6.81
N PRO A 142 -4.74 13.25 -7.23
CA PRO A 142 -3.65 13.77 -6.38
C PRO A 142 -3.78 15.26 -6.11
N LEU A 143 -4.38 16.02 -7.03
CA LEU A 143 -4.71 17.43 -6.83
C LEU A 143 -5.76 17.59 -5.72
N LEU A 144 -6.84 16.81 -5.75
CA LEU A 144 -7.86 16.83 -4.70
C LEU A 144 -7.29 16.43 -3.35
N VAL A 145 -6.41 15.43 -3.31
CA VAL A 145 -5.71 15.03 -2.08
C VAL A 145 -4.81 16.16 -1.57
N ALA A 146 -4.06 16.82 -2.45
CA ALA A 146 -3.23 17.97 -2.07
C ALA A 146 -4.07 19.12 -1.50
N ILE A 147 -5.20 19.44 -2.12
CA ILE A 147 -6.14 20.47 -1.64
C ILE A 147 -6.70 20.07 -0.27
N TYR A 148 -7.15 18.82 -0.10
CA TYR A 148 -7.68 18.32 1.16
C TYR A 148 -6.65 18.46 2.31
N TRP A 149 -5.41 17.99 2.09
CA TRP A 149 -4.35 18.10 3.09
C TRP A 149 -3.95 19.54 3.38
N TYR A 150 -3.98 20.40 2.37
CA TYR A 150 -3.72 21.83 2.52
C TYR A 150 -4.80 22.51 3.36
N MET A 151 -6.09 22.29 3.06
CA MET A 151 -7.20 22.86 3.83
C MET A 151 -7.20 22.37 5.28
N HIS A 152 -7.01 21.08 5.50
CA HIS A 152 -6.91 20.51 6.85
C HIS A 152 -5.77 21.13 7.68
N HIS A 153 -4.68 21.58 7.03
CA HIS A 153 -3.58 22.24 7.74
C HIS A 153 -3.83 23.73 8.01
N LEU A 154 -4.73 24.39 7.27
CA LEU A 154 -5.08 25.79 7.52
C LEU A 154 -5.92 25.98 8.79
N ASP A 155 -6.66 24.95 9.22
CA ASP A 155 -7.50 24.98 10.42
C ASP A 155 -6.69 24.86 11.73
N LEU A 156 -5.37 24.64 11.66
CA LEU A 156 -4.52 24.53 12.84
C LEU A 156 -4.14 25.93 13.36
N PRO A 157 -4.49 26.27 14.62
CA PRO A 157 -4.25 27.61 15.16
C PRO A 157 -2.74 27.92 15.27
N GLN A 158 -2.32 28.91 14.46
CA GLN A 158 -1.10 29.73 14.55
C GLN A 158 0.15 29.08 15.15
N GLY A 159 0.87 28.32 14.33
CA GLY A 159 2.32 28.28 14.42
C GLY A 159 2.90 29.03 13.23
N GLY A 160 3.92 29.87 13.45
CA GLY A 160 4.53 30.69 12.40
C GLY A 160 5.20 29.88 11.27
N SER A 161 6.30 30.41 10.73
CA SER A 161 7.00 29.84 9.56
C SER A 161 7.34 28.35 9.63
N LYS A 162 7.56 27.81 10.85
CA LYS A 162 7.85 26.37 11.06
C LYS A 162 6.64 25.47 10.76
N VAL A 163 5.41 25.88 11.11
CA VAL A 163 4.21 25.08 10.84
C VAL A 163 3.87 25.13 9.36
N TYR A 164 4.06 26.27 8.70
CA TYR A 164 3.92 26.38 7.26
C TYR A 164 4.85 25.40 6.51
N TRP A 165 6.14 25.36 6.86
CA TRP A 165 7.09 24.42 6.25
C TRP A 165 6.73 22.96 6.50
N SER A 166 6.25 22.66 7.70
CA SER A 166 5.77 21.32 8.05
C SER A 166 4.54 20.94 7.21
N ALA A 167 3.57 21.84 7.07
CA ALA A 167 2.37 21.62 6.27
C ALA A 167 2.71 21.39 4.79
N VAL A 168 3.56 22.23 4.20
CA VAL A 168 4.02 22.06 2.82
C VAL A 168 4.68 20.68 2.63
N ARG A 169 5.52 20.27 3.58
CA ARG A 169 6.18 18.96 3.52
C ARG A 169 5.17 17.81 3.58
N TYR A 170 4.21 17.83 4.50
CA TYR A 170 3.19 16.79 4.60
C TYR A 170 2.26 16.74 3.40
N THR A 171 1.80 17.90 2.91
CA THR A 171 0.97 17.99 1.71
C THR A 171 1.71 17.47 0.48
N PHE A 172 3.00 17.81 0.34
CA PHE A 172 3.83 17.33 -0.77
C PHE A 172 4.03 15.81 -0.72
N PHE A 173 4.42 15.26 0.42
CA PHE A 173 4.59 13.82 0.57
C PHE A 173 3.26 13.05 0.43
N GLY A 174 2.16 13.59 0.97
CA GLY A 174 0.83 13.02 0.82
C GLY A 174 0.37 13.00 -0.64
N SER A 175 0.59 14.09 -1.37
CA SER A 175 0.29 14.20 -2.80
C SER A 175 1.14 13.23 -3.63
N ILE A 176 2.45 13.12 -3.36
CA ILE A 176 3.32 12.15 -4.04
C ILE A 176 2.87 10.71 -3.79
N LEU A 177 2.50 10.38 -2.55
CA LEU A 177 2.04 9.04 -2.20
C LEU A 177 0.73 8.72 -2.91
N ALA A 178 -0.24 9.63 -2.89
CA ALA A 178 -1.50 9.49 -3.60
C ALA A 178 -1.29 9.40 -5.12
N PHE A 179 -0.44 10.24 -5.69
CA PHE A 179 -0.04 10.17 -7.09
C PHE A 179 0.53 8.80 -7.42
N THR A 180 1.50 8.30 -6.66
CA THR A 180 2.14 7.00 -6.91
C THR A 180 1.13 5.85 -6.85
N ALA A 181 0.18 5.89 -5.91
CA ALA A 181 -0.88 4.87 -5.78
C ALA A 181 -1.86 4.89 -6.96
N VAL A 182 -2.41 6.07 -7.28
CA VAL A 182 -3.33 6.28 -8.40
C VAL A 182 -2.62 5.93 -9.71
N PHE A 183 -1.41 6.45 -9.89
CA PHE A 183 -0.56 6.19 -11.04
C PHE A 183 -0.37 4.68 -11.25
N GLY A 184 0.07 3.94 -10.22
CA GLY A 184 0.29 2.49 -10.32
C GLY A 184 -0.99 1.72 -10.67
N PHE A 185 -2.11 2.07 -10.03
CA PHE A 185 -3.40 1.45 -10.28
C PHE A 185 -3.89 1.70 -11.71
N PHE A 186 -3.99 2.96 -12.12
CA PHE A 186 -4.47 3.34 -13.46
C PHE A 186 -3.52 2.86 -14.57
N SER A 187 -2.21 2.85 -14.34
CA SER A 187 -1.22 2.30 -15.27
C SER A 187 -1.44 0.80 -15.49
N SER A 188 -1.74 0.04 -14.43
CA SER A 188 -2.05 -1.39 -14.55
C SER A 188 -3.32 -1.65 -15.36
N LEU A 189 -4.39 -0.87 -15.10
CA LEU A 189 -5.65 -0.94 -15.84
C LEU A 189 -5.48 -0.54 -17.30
N TYR A 190 -4.76 0.56 -17.55
CA TYR A 190 -4.47 1.06 -18.88
C TYR A 190 -3.69 0.03 -19.71
N SER A 191 -2.66 -0.58 -19.11
CA SER A 191 -1.88 -1.65 -19.76
C SER A 191 -2.78 -2.82 -20.19
N ASP A 192 -3.71 -3.24 -19.34
CA ASP A 192 -4.60 -4.37 -19.64
C ASP A 192 -5.64 -3.98 -20.74
N LEU A 193 -6.14 -2.72 -20.74
CA LEU A 193 -7.07 -2.22 -21.79
C LEU A 193 -6.40 -2.06 -23.16
N VAL A 194 -5.16 -1.56 -23.19
CA VAL A 194 -4.38 -1.44 -24.44
C VAL A 194 -4.07 -2.82 -25.01
N LEU A 195 -3.70 -3.78 -24.16
CA LEU A 195 -3.51 -5.17 -24.58
C LEU A 195 -4.79 -5.77 -25.15
N GLY A 196 -5.93 -5.57 -24.49
CA GLY A 196 -7.23 -6.00 -25.01
C GLY A 196 -7.56 -5.37 -26.36
N ARG A 197 -7.25 -4.08 -26.55
CA ARG A 197 -7.48 -3.40 -27.83
C ARG A 197 -6.62 -3.94 -28.96
N ILE A 198 -5.35 -4.26 -28.68
CA ILE A 198 -4.41 -4.85 -29.67
C ILE A 198 -4.87 -6.26 -30.08
N ALA A 199 -5.54 -6.99 -29.18
CA ALA A 199 -6.15 -8.28 -29.49
C ALA A 199 -7.52 -8.17 -30.21
N ASP A 200 -7.88 -6.98 -30.70
CA ASP A 200 -9.21 -6.63 -31.27
C ASP A 200 -10.39 -7.02 -30.35
N ASN A 201 -10.14 -7.10 -29.05
CA ASN A 201 -11.11 -7.54 -28.07
C ASN A 201 -11.07 -6.62 -26.85
N LEU A 202 -11.60 -5.41 -27.04
CA LEU A 202 -11.54 -4.31 -26.06
C LEU A 202 -12.15 -4.69 -24.69
N PHE A 203 -13.17 -5.55 -24.69
CA PHE A 203 -13.84 -6.04 -23.48
C PHE A 203 -13.31 -7.41 -23.00
N GLY A 204 -12.41 -8.04 -23.75
CA GLY A 204 -11.96 -9.39 -23.46
C GLY A 204 -13.12 -10.40 -23.42
N LEU A 205 -14.14 -10.23 -24.28
CA LEU A 205 -15.16 -11.26 -24.52
C LEU A 205 -14.50 -12.33 -25.39
N PRO A 206 -13.96 -13.40 -24.80
CA PRO A 206 -13.20 -14.35 -25.59
C PRO A 206 -14.14 -15.15 -26.48
N SER A 207 -13.61 -15.75 -27.55
CA SER A 207 -14.28 -16.90 -28.15
C SER A 207 -14.57 -17.91 -27.02
N GLN A 208 -15.76 -18.52 -27.02
CA GLN A 208 -16.38 -19.20 -25.87
C GLN A 208 -15.45 -20.14 -25.07
N ASP A 209 -14.41 -20.69 -25.68
CA ASP A 209 -13.60 -21.77 -25.12
C ASP A 209 -12.59 -21.35 -24.03
N PHE A 210 -12.18 -20.08 -23.96
CA PHE A 210 -11.14 -19.64 -23.00
C PHE A 210 -11.60 -18.53 -22.04
N ALA A 211 -12.90 -18.24 -21.98
CA ALA A 211 -13.48 -17.24 -21.07
C ALA A 211 -13.18 -17.43 -19.60
N PRO A 212 -13.34 -18.65 -19.06
CA PRO A 212 -13.15 -18.87 -17.63
C PRO A 212 -11.69 -18.64 -17.23
N LEU A 213 -10.73 -19.00 -18.08
CA LEU A 213 -9.29 -18.86 -17.78
C LEU A 213 -8.87 -17.39 -17.77
N TYR A 214 -9.37 -16.58 -18.70
CA TYR A 214 -9.09 -15.15 -18.77
C TYR A 214 -9.70 -14.41 -17.57
N TRP A 215 -10.96 -14.68 -17.25
CA TRP A 215 -11.63 -14.08 -16.08
C TRP A 215 -11.01 -14.56 -14.77
N ALA A 216 -10.63 -15.84 -14.65
CA ALA A 216 -9.91 -16.34 -13.48
C ALA A 216 -8.55 -15.67 -13.32
N TRP A 217 -7.77 -15.49 -14.39
CA TRP A 217 -6.52 -14.74 -14.33
C TRP A 217 -6.74 -13.28 -13.95
N PHE A 218 -7.75 -12.63 -14.55
CA PHE A 218 -8.10 -11.24 -14.28
C PHE A 218 -8.54 -11.01 -12.84
N VAL A 219 -9.40 -11.89 -12.31
CA VAL A 219 -9.89 -11.86 -10.93
C VAL A 219 -8.77 -12.23 -9.96
N ALA A 220 -7.99 -13.28 -10.22
CA ALA A 220 -6.86 -13.68 -9.38
C ALA A 220 -5.77 -12.60 -9.30
N LYS A 221 -5.58 -11.82 -10.36
CA LYS A 221 -4.64 -10.70 -10.38
C LYS A 221 -5.18 -9.47 -9.64
N ARG A 222 -6.50 -9.30 -9.54
CA ARG A 222 -7.16 -8.12 -8.92
C ARG A 222 -7.64 -8.36 -7.48
N LEU A 223 -7.93 -9.59 -7.08
CA LEU A 223 -8.30 -9.97 -5.72
C LEU A 223 -7.27 -9.58 -4.65
N PRO A 224 -5.95 -9.73 -4.88
CA PRO A 224 -4.93 -9.30 -3.92
C PRO A 224 -4.90 -7.78 -3.72
N MET A 225 -5.49 -6.99 -4.63
CA MET A 225 -5.62 -5.54 -4.47
C MET A 225 -6.82 -5.12 -3.61
N LEU A 226 -7.74 -6.05 -3.31
CA LEU A 226 -8.89 -5.84 -2.42
C LEU A 226 -8.64 -6.32 -0.98
N SER A 227 -7.55 -7.07 -0.74
CA SER A 227 -7.11 -7.39 0.61
C SER A 227 -6.34 -6.19 1.18
N PHE A 228 -7.08 -5.15 1.59
CA PHE A 228 -6.58 -4.11 2.49
C PHE A 228 -6.85 -4.51 3.95
#